data_AF-F0F6Q0-F1
#
_entry.id   AF-F0F6Q0-F1
#
_cell.length_a   1.000
_cell.length_b   1.000
_cell.length_c   1.000
_cell.angle_alpha   90.00
_cell.angle_beta   90.00
_cell.angle_gamma   90.00
#
_symmetry.space_group_name_H-M   'P 1'
#
loop_
_entity.id
_entity.type
_entity.pdbx_description
1 polymer ?
#
loop_
_entity_poly.entity_id
_entity_poly.type
_entity_poly.pdbx_seq_one_letter_code
_entity_poly.pdbx_strand_id
1 'polypeptide(L)'
;MKKTFLTFALLLAVTALSAQTLLKVSLQKGDKATYENVTSIGMTAPMGGGSQSVKVTNRTFVEVKDATPDGYKVEFLTKDTKTEGNTELAYQVGDRLSRFVDNVPLLFQTDVNGGLQKLLNYEEVVGKMTRAALAEIDSTYKKNPDMEKVSPKAKMIMALNDLFSEKSVTDNFKEKSLFNLYGKTLKTGDKEDKEIQGIKSIVSYEVSNILGMLTVVSQSKANMGEKDVKAFLIGNMKKMGMGEEVTSQIENNWEQMKAMGMTDIDFNGTDTYHFLKNGWLNDQTGKGKMKMMGMNMEMESTSKLIEHSWK
;
A
#
# COMPACT_ATOMS: atom_id res chain seq x y z
N MET A 1 -21.96 -40.75 -41.44
CA MET A 1 -21.97 -39.51 -40.64
C MET A 1 -20.68 -39.40 -39.84
N LYS A 2 -19.72 -38.58 -40.28
CA LYS A 2 -18.71 -37.94 -39.43
C LYS A 2 -18.43 -36.57 -40.07
N LYS A 3 -19.04 -35.52 -39.53
CA LYS A 3 -18.81 -34.14 -39.97
C LYS A 3 -17.54 -33.66 -39.28
N THR A 4 -16.46 -33.52 -40.04
CA THR A 4 -15.23 -32.89 -39.60
C THR A 4 -15.49 -31.37 -39.57
N PHE A 5 -15.75 -30.81 -38.39
CA PHE A 5 -15.75 -29.36 -38.21
C PHE A 5 -14.28 -28.90 -38.14
N LEU A 6 -13.81 -28.28 -39.21
CA LEU A 6 -12.60 -27.46 -39.20
C LEU A 6 -12.95 -26.16 -38.47
N THR A 7 -12.67 -26.12 -37.16
CA THR A 7 -12.70 -24.88 -36.37
C THR A 7 -11.48 -24.06 -36.79
N PHE A 8 -11.70 -23.03 -37.61
CA PHE A 8 -10.72 -21.98 -37.86
C PHE A 8 -10.48 -21.23 -36.55
N ALA A 9 -9.43 -21.60 -35.81
CA ALA A 9 -8.87 -20.77 -34.76
C ALA A 9 -8.11 -19.63 -35.44
N LEU A 10 -8.80 -18.51 -35.72
CA LEU A 10 -8.10 -17.24 -35.91
C LEU A 10 -7.46 -16.85 -34.58
N LEU A 11 -6.23 -17.33 -34.37
CA LEU A 11 -5.26 -16.65 -33.52
C LEU A 11 -4.97 -15.30 -34.18
N LEU A 12 -5.83 -14.32 -33.92
CA LEU A 12 -5.42 -12.92 -33.97
C LEU A 12 -4.41 -12.75 -32.84
N ALA A 13 -3.16 -13.10 -33.12
CA ALA A 13 -2.04 -12.46 -32.47
C ALA A 13 -2.10 -10.99 -32.91
N VAL A 14 -2.96 -10.22 -32.25
CA VAL A 14 -2.87 -8.77 -32.32
C VAL A 14 -1.57 -8.45 -31.60
N THR A 15 -0.49 -8.38 -32.37
CA THR A 15 0.67 -7.59 -31.97
C THR A 15 0.21 -6.15 -31.98
N ALA A 16 -0.62 -5.77 -31.00
CA ALA A 16 -0.87 -4.40 -30.68
C ALA A 16 0.50 -3.88 -30.23
N LEU A 17 1.14 -3.12 -31.11
CA LEU A 17 2.21 -2.21 -30.71
C LEU A 17 1.59 -1.37 -29.59
N SER A 18 1.82 -1.76 -28.33
CA SER A 18 1.04 -1.25 -27.20
C SER A 18 1.34 0.22 -27.06
N ALA A 19 0.39 1.07 -27.49
CA ALA A 19 0.51 2.51 -27.38
C ALA A 19 0.76 2.86 -25.91
N GLN A 20 1.80 3.63 -25.66
CA GLN A 20 2.05 4.19 -24.34
C GLN A 20 0.87 5.06 -23.93
N THR A 21 0.35 4.83 -22.73
CA THR A 21 -0.78 5.56 -22.16
C THR A 21 -0.28 6.37 -20.97
N LEU A 22 -0.39 7.70 -21.08
CA LEU A 22 -0.19 8.60 -19.95
C LEU A 22 -1.43 8.55 -19.05
N LEU A 23 -1.24 8.12 -17.81
CA LEU A 23 -2.27 8.14 -16.78
C LEU A 23 -2.39 9.54 -16.22
N LYS A 24 -3.53 10.18 -16.49
CA LYS A 24 -3.81 11.54 -16.05
C LYS A 24 -5.26 11.71 -15.65
N VAL A 25 -5.50 12.67 -14.76
CA VAL A 25 -6.83 13.10 -14.36
C VAL A 25 -6.99 14.59 -14.63
N SER A 26 -8.17 14.99 -15.12
CA SER A 26 -8.51 16.40 -15.34
C SER A 26 -9.31 16.92 -14.17
N LEU A 27 -8.63 17.56 -13.21
CA LEU A 27 -9.24 18.06 -11.98
C LEU A 27 -9.63 19.54 -12.09
N GLN A 28 -10.79 19.89 -11.55
CA GLN A 28 -11.24 21.28 -11.39
C GLN A 28 -11.36 21.65 -9.91
N LYS A 29 -11.18 22.94 -9.62
CA LYS A 29 -11.36 23.47 -8.27
C LYS A 29 -12.78 23.25 -7.75
N GLY A 30 -12.88 22.50 -6.67
CA GLY A 30 -14.14 22.12 -6.02
C GLY A 30 -14.70 20.78 -6.47
N ASP A 31 -14.00 20.03 -7.34
CA ASP A 31 -14.32 18.63 -7.57
C ASP A 31 -14.20 17.84 -6.26
N LYS A 32 -15.13 16.91 -6.07
CA LYS A 32 -15.21 16.04 -4.88
C LYS A 32 -15.43 14.60 -5.28
N ALA A 33 -14.77 13.69 -4.59
CA ALA A 33 -14.97 12.26 -4.72
C ALA A 33 -14.94 11.59 -3.34
N THR A 34 -15.83 10.64 -3.12
CA THR A 34 -15.85 9.80 -1.93
C THR A 34 -15.63 8.36 -2.35
N TYR A 35 -14.63 7.71 -1.75
CA TYR A 35 -14.32 6.31 -1.96
C TYR A 35 -14.63 5.51 -0.71
N GLU A 36 -15.26 4.37 -0.88
CA GLU A 36 -15.36 3.34 0.15
C GLU A 36 -14.19 2.37 -0.03
N ASN A 37 -13.44 2.17 1.06
CA ASN A 37 -12.30 1.27 1.07
C ASN A 37 -12.58 0.09 2.00
N VAL A 38 -12.26 -1.11 1.54
CA VAL A 38 -12.31 -2.35 2.30
C VAL A 38 -10.99 -3.07 2.13
N THR A 39 -10.36 -3.47 3.23
CA THR A 39 -9.17 -4.31 3.22
C THR A 39 -9.40 -5.48 4.17
N SER A 40 -9.24 -6.70 3.68
CA SER A 40 -9.31 -7.93 4.46
C SER A 40 -7.97 -8.61 4.44
N ILE A 41 -7.47 -9.01 5.60
CA ILE A 41 -6.21 -9.72 5.75
C ILE A 41 -6.48 -11.01 6.53
N GLY A 42 -6.19 -12.14 5.92
CA GLY A 42 -6.11 -13.44 6.57
C GLY A 42 -4.66 -13.81 6.84
N MET A 43 -4.39 -14.37 8.01
CA MET A 43 -3.08 -14.87 8.40
C MET A 43 -3.21 -16.27 8.98
N THR A 44 -2.35 -17.18 8.55
CA THR A 44 -2.19 -18.50 9.16
C THR A 44 -0.79 -18.58 9.76
N ALA A 45 -0.74 -18.81 11.07
CA ALA A 45 0.51 -18.94 11.81
C ALA A 45 1.25 -20.23 11.42
N PRO A 46 2.60 -20.25 11.53
CA PRO A 46 3.38 -21.47 11.30
C PRO A 46 3.01 -22.57 12.29
N MET A 47 3.40 -23.81 11.97
CA MET A 47 3.36 -24.96 12.89
C MET A 47 1.97 -25.26 13.49
N GLY A 48 0.88 -24.93 12.79
CA GLY A 48 -0.47 -25.19 13.26
C GLY A 48 -0.98 -24.21 14.33
N GLY A 49 -0.35 -23.04 14.47
CA GLY A 49 -0.75 -21.99 15.43
C GLY A 49 -2.12 -21.34 15.19
N GLY A 50 -2.93 -21.87 14.28
CA GLY A 50 -4.26 -21.37 13.93
C GLY A 50 -4.27 -20.28 12.85
N SER A 51 -5.49 -19.91 12.44
CA SER A 51 -5.74 -18.86 11.46
C SER A 51 -6.49 -17.71 12.10
N GLN A 52 -6.18 -16.49 11.68
CA GLN A 52 -6.78 -15.26 12.15
C GLN A 52 -7.09 -14.36 10.96
N SER A 53 -8.05 -13.45 11.13
CA SER A 53 -8.37 -12.48 10.10
C SER A 53 -8.75 -11.14 10.70
N VAL A 54 -8.53 -10.10 9.91
CA VAL A 54 -8.96 -8.73 10.21
C VAL A 54 -9.53 -8.10 8.95
N LYS A 55 -10.56 -7.29 9.13
CA LYS A 55 -11.15 -6.49 8.05
C LYS A 55 -11.20 -5.05 8.52
N VAL A 56 -10.69 -4.15 7.68
CA VAL A 56 -10.72 -2.71 7.90
C VAL A 56 -11.57 -2.09 6.81
N THR A 57 -12.53 -1.25 7.21
CA THR A 57 -13.33 -0.45 6.28
C THR A 57 -13.20 1.02 6.64
N ASN A 58 -13.04 1.90 5.66
CA ASN A 58 -13.05 3.34 5.88
C ASN A 58 -13.55 4.07 4.63
N ARG A 59 -13.73 5.38 4.73
CA ARG A 59 -14.03 6.24 3.59
C ARG A 59 -12.93 7.25 3.39
N THR A 60 -12.52 7.44 2.13
CA THR A 60 -11.60 8.51 1.74
C THR A 60 -12.35 9.56 0.94
N PHE A 61 -12.39 10.78 1.48
CA PHE A 61 -12.90 11.95 0.81
C PHE A 61 -11.73 12.66 0.12
N VAL A 62 -11.94 13.00 -1.14
CA VAL A 62 -10.98 13.73 -1.98
C VAL A 62 -11.63 15.05 -2.39
N GLU A 63 -10.99 16.18 -2.11
CA GLU A 63 -11.44 17.51 -2.54
C GLU A 63 -10.31 18.26 -3.23
N VAL A 64 -10.60 18.77 -4.42
CA VAL A 64 -9.66 19.61 -5.18
C VAL A 64 -9.79 21.06 -4.68
N LYS A 65 -8.84 21.49 -3.86
CA LYS A 65 -8.84 22.84 -3.26
C LYS A 65 -8.44 23.91 -4.27
N ASP A 66 -7.60 23.55 -5.23
CA ASP A 66 -7.05 24.47 -6.23
C ASP A 66 -6.63 23.72 -7.49
N ALA A 67 -6.74 24.38 -8.64
CA ALA A 67 -6.33 23.84 -9.93
C ALA A 67 -5.67 24.97 -10.74
N THR A 68 -4.40 24.77 -11.11
CA THR A 68 -3.61 25.73 -11.88
C THR A 68 -2.99 25.05 -13.10
N PRO A 69 -2.42 25.81 -14.05
CA PRO A 69 -1.69 25.22 -15.17
C PRO A 69 -0.49 24.34 -14.78
N ASP A 70 0.00 24.47 -13.55
CA ASP A 70 1.17 23.74 -13.04
C ASP A 70 0.80 22.46 -12.26
N GLY A 71 -0.49 22.25 -11.98
CA GLY A 71 -0.99 21.09 -11.25
C GLY A 71 -2.13 21.44 -10.28
N TYR A 72 -2.37 20.54 -9.33
CA TYR A 72 -3.52 20.62 -8.43
C TYR A 72 -3.11 20.61 -6.96
N LYS A 73 -3.94 21.21 -6.10
CA LYS A 73 -3.91 21.01 -4.65
C LYS A 73 -5.09 20.12 -4.26
N VAL A 74 -4.80 18.92 -3.81
CA VAL A 74 -5.79 17.88 -3.51
C VAL A 74 -5.72 17.51 -2.04
N GLU A 75 -6.84 17.65 -1.34
CA GLU A 75 -6.97 17.21 0.04
C GLU A 75 -7.55 15.79 0.08
N PHE A 76 -6.88 14.91 0.80
CA PHE A 76 -7.37 13.58 1.16
C PHE A 76 -7.75 13.59 2.64
N LEU A 77 -8.91 13.02 2.95
CA LEU A 77 -9.38 12.88 4.32
C LEU A 77 -10.00 11.49 4.49
N THR A 78 -9.34 10.63 5.27
CA THR A 78 -9.87 9.32 5.61
C THR A 78 -10.66 9.41 6.92
N LYS A 79 -11.84 8.81 6.95
CA LYS A 79 -12.75 8.79 8.12
C LYS A 79 -13.51 7.47 8.20
N ASP A 80 -14.30 7.35 9.27
CA ASP A 80 -15.21 6.24 9.52
C ASP A 80 -14.48 4.88 9.54
N THR A 81 -13.22 4.89 9.97
CA THR A 81 -12.43 3.67 10.06
C THR A 81 -13.04 2.72 11.09
N LYS A 82 -13.39 1.52 10.63
CA LYS A 82 -13.90 0.42 11.43
C LYS A 82 -13.00 -0.79 11.21
N THR A 83 -12.74 -1.51 12.30
CA THR A 83 -11.95 -2.74 12.28
C THR A 83 -12.79 -3.87 12.87
N GLU A 84 -12.95 -4.94 12.10
CA GLU A 84 -13.65 -6.18 12.47
C GLU A 84 -12.64 -7.33 12.58
N GLY A 85 -12.85 -8.25 13.51
CA GLY A 85 -11.94 -9.39 13.74
C GLY A 85 -10.78 -9.04 14.66
N ASN A 86 -9.59 -9.60 14.40
CA ASN A 86 -8.43 -9.39 15.27
C ASN A 86 -7.76 -8.04 15.01
N THR A 87 -8.05 -7.04 15.84
CA THR A 87 -7.47 -5.69 15.73
C THR A 87 -5.94 -5.67 15.92
N GLU A 88 -5.41 -6.59 16.72
CA GLU A 88 -3.96 -6.73 16.92
C GLU A 88 -3.26 -7.18 15.64
N LEU A 89 -3.93 -8.04 14.85
CA LEU A 89 -3.42 -8.43 13.53
C LEU A 89 -3.28 -7.20 12.62
N ALA A 90 -4.29 -6.32 12.57
CA ALA A 90 -4.18 -5.08 11.80
C ALA A 90 -2.98 -4.20 12.21
N TYR A 91 -2.57 -4.24 13.49
CA TYR A 91 -1.38 -3.52 13.95
C TYR A 91 -0.06 -4.15 13.50
N GLN A 92 -0.04 -5.49 13.39
CA GLN A 92 1.16 -6.26 13.06
C GLN A 92 1.42 -6.30 11.56
N VAL A 93 0.37 -6.41 10.74
CA VAL A 93 0.50 -6.63 9.29
C VAL A 93 -0.06 -5.49 8.43
N GLY A 94 -0.76 -4.53 9.05
CA GLY A 94 -1.28 -3.36 8.36
C GLY A 94 -0.23 -2.28 8.13
N ASP A 95 -0.54 -1.34 7.24
CA ASP A 95 0.29 -0.15 7.04
C ASP A 95 0.37 0.67 8.34
N ARG A 96 1.59 0.96 8.79
CA ARG A 96 1.78 1.65 10.08
C ARG A 96 1.34 3.11 10.02
N LEU A 97 1.51 3.78 8.88
CA LEU A 97 1.13 5.18 8.71
C LEU A 97 -0.38 5.36 8.66
N SER A 98 -1.10 4.46 7.99
CA SER A 98 -2.56 4.53 7.81
C SER A 98 -3.33 4.55 9.14
N ARG A 99 -2.72 4.05 10.22
CA ARG A 99 -3.30 4.07 11.58
C ARG A 99 -3.42 5.47 12.18
N PHE A 100 -2.56 6.38 11.75
CA PHE A 100 -2.45 7.71 12.36
C PHE A 100 -3.06 8.83 11.51
N VAL A 101 -3.57 8.50 10.32
CA VAL A 101 -4.13 9.48 9.37
C VAL A 101 -5.65 9.55 9.39
N ASP A 102 -6.33 8.74 10.22
CA ASP A 102 -7.78 8.85 10.39
C ASP A 102 -8.15 10.22 10.96
N ASN A 103 -9.12 10.89 10.32
CA ASN A 103 -9.51 12.26 10.61
C ASN A 103 -8.38 13.32 10.48
N VAL A 104 -7.28 13.00 9.79
CA VAL A 104 -6.19 13.95 9.48
C VAL A 104 -6.29 14.37 8.01
N PRO A 105 -6.58 15.65 7.70
CA PRO A 105 -6.56 16.14 6.33
C PRO A 105 -5.12 16.17 5.79
N LEU A 106 -4.88 15.56 4.64
CA LEU A 106 -3.59 15.58 3.95
C LEU A 106 -3.74 16.38 2.65
N LEU A 107 -3.11 17.54 2.60
CA LEU A 107 -3.15 18.43 1.45
C LEU A 107 -1.91 18.22 0.58
N PHE A 108 -2.06 17.55 -0.55
CA PHE A 108 -0.97 17.31 -1.49
C PHE A 108 -0.97 18.32 -2.64
N GLN A 109 0.22 18.72 -3.04
CA GLN A 109 0.47 19.25 -4.38
C GLN A 109 0.69 18.09 -5.34
N THR A 110 0.15 18.23 -6.54
CA THR A 110 0.31 17.31 -7.66
C THR A 110 0.94 18.00 -8.86
N ASP A 111 1.43 17.22 -9.83
CA ASP A 111 1.74 17.73 -11.16
C ASP A 111 0.47 17.88 -12.02
N VAL A 112 0.62 18.38 -13.25
CA VAL A 112 -0.47 18.59 -14.22
C VAL A 112 -1.23 17.33 -14.63
N ASN A 113 -0.68 16.15 -14.36
CA ASN A 113 -1.32 14.87 -14.65
C ASN A 113 -1.99 14.26 -13.39
N GLY A 114 -1.85 14.90 -12.23
CA GLY A 114 -2.36 14.41 -10.95
C GLY A 114 -1.36 13.52 -10.19
N GLY A 115 -0.12 13.38 -10.65
CA GLY A 115 0.91 12.67 -9.88
C GLY A 115 1.23 13.42 -8.59
N LEU A 116 1.12 12.76 -7.43
CA LEU A 116 1.42 13.39 -6.14
C LEU A 116 2.90 13.81 -6.10
N GLN A 117 3.18 15.01 -5.59
CA GLN A 117 4.53 15.57 -5.52
C GLN A 117 4.98 15.84 -4.08
N LYS A 118 4.21 16.64 -3.33
CA LYS A 118 4.59 17.15 -2.01
C LYS A 118 3.40 17.28 -1.07
N LEU A 119 3.59 16.97 0.22
CA LEU A 119 2.62 17.24 1.27
C LEU A 119 2.76 18.71 1.74
N LEU A 120 1.75 19.54 1.49
CA LEU A 120 1.79 20.98 1.77
C LEU A 120 1.56 21.31 3.25
N ASN A 121 0.79 20.50 3.98
CA ASN A 121 0.47 20.72 5.39
C ASN A 121 1.21 19.73 6.32
N TYR A 122 2.45 19.39 5.98
CA TYR A 122 3.25 18.38 6.67
C TYR A 122 3.34 18.57 8.20
N GLU A 123 3.65 19.78 8.68
CA GLU A 123 3.81 20.05 10.11
C GLU A 123 2.53 19.76 10.92
N GLU A 124 1.36 20.14 10.37
CA GLU A 124 0.07 19.88 11.00
C GLU A 124 -0.24 18.37 11.03
N VAL A 125 0.00 17.70 9.90
CA VAL A 125 -0.22 16.26 9.74
C VAL A 125 0.65 15.48 10.72
N VAL A 126 1.95 15.75 10.77
CA VAL A 126 2.87 15.07 11.70
C VAL A 126 2.56 15.41 13.15
N GLY A 127 2.18 16.64 13.47
CA GLY A 127 1.77 17.01 14.83
C GLY A 127 0.53 16.24 15.30
N LYS A 128 -0.42 15.94 14.40
CA LYS A 128 -1.58 15.08 14.70
C LYS A 128 -1.18 13.60 14.83
N MET A 129 -0.45 13.06 13.87
CA MET A 129 0.02 11.67 13.88
C MET A 129 0.89 11.36 15.11
N THR A 130 1.82 12.26 15.45
CA THR A 130 2.71 12.11 16.60
C THR A 130 1.94 12.06 17.91
N ARG A 131 0.95 12.95 18.10
CA ARG A 131 0.11 12.93 19.32
C ARG A 131 -0.65 11.61 19.46
N ALA A 132 -1.22 11.10 18.37
CA ALA A 132 -1.91 9.80 18.37
C ALA A 132 -0.94 8.65 18.70
N ALA A 133 0.23 8.61 18.05
CA ALA A 133 1.24 7.58 18.28
C ALA A 133 1.80 7.60 19.71
N LEU A 134 2.03 8.78 20.30
CA LEU A 134 2.48 8.89 21.69
C LEU A 134 1.42 8.38 22.67
N ALA A 135 0.14 8.68 22.44
CA ALA A 135 -0.94 8.17 23.28
C ALA A 135 -1.06 6.63 23.19
N GLU A 136 -0.87 6.06 21.99
CA GLU A 136 -0.85 4.61 21.79
C GLU A 136 0.35 3.97 22.50
N ILE A 137 1.56 4.50 22.32
CA ILE A 137 2.78 4.04 23.03
C ILE A 137 2.54 4.10 24.53
N ASP A 138 2.08 5.22 25.08
CA ASP A 138 1.80 5.35 26.51
C ASP A 138 0.82 4.29 27.03
N SER A 139 -0.24 4.02 26.27
CA SER A 139 -1.22 2.99 26.60
C SER A 139 -0.61 1.59 26.62
N THR A 140 0.20 1.24 25.61
CA THR A 140 0.83 -0.08 25.51
C THR A 140 1.80 -0.33 26.66
N TYR A 141 2.64 0.64 27.02
CA TYR A 141 3.58 0.49 28.14
C TYR A 141 2.90 0.48 29.52
N LYS A 142 1.75 1.17 29.67
CA LYS A 142 0.94 1.05 30.89
C LYS A 142 0.32 -0.33 31.03
N LYS A 143 -0.13 -0.94 29.93
CA LYS A 143 -0.72 -2.29 29.91
C LYS A 143 0.32 -3.39 30.08
N ASN A 144 1.54 -3.19 29.57
CA ASN A 144 2.63 -4.14 29.66
C ASN A 144 3.95 -3.45 30.08
N PRO A 145 4.15 -3.18 31.38
CA PRO A 145 5.33 -2.47 31.87
C PRO A 145 6.66 -3.20 31.61
N ASP A 146 6.64 -4.53 31.52
CA ASP A 146 7.83 -5.33 31.24
C ASP A 146 8.40 -5.09 29.84
N MET A 147 7.63 -4.49 28.92
CA MET A 147 8.15 -4.09 27.60
C MET A 147 9.35 -3.15 27.71
N GLU A 148 9.45 -2.33 28.75
CA GLU A 148 10.56 -1.38 28.92
C GLU A 148 11.93 -2.08 28.91
N LYS A 149 11.99 -3.35 29.34
CA LYS A 149 13.21 -4.15 29.36
C LYS A 149 13.67 -4.60 27.97
N VAL A 150 12.72 -4.82 27.04
CA VAL A 150 13.00 -5.43 25.72
C VAL A 150 12.92 -4.42 24.58
N SER A 151 12.01 -3.45 24.68
CA SER A 151 11.85 -2.32 23.77
C SER A 151 11.63 -1.09 24.64
N PRO A 152 12.66 -0.31 24.98
CA PRO A 152 12.51 0.89 25.80
C PRO A 152 11.62 1.94 25.13
N LYS A 153 10.74 2.58 25.89
CA LYS A 153 9.78 3.56 25.37
C LYS A 153 10.46 4.68 24.57
N ALA A 154 11.62 5.16 25.03
CA ALA A 154 12.38 6.18 24.33
C ALA A 154 12.78 5.77 22.90
N LYS A 155 13.16 4.50 22.70
CA LYS A 155 13.51 3.99 21.36
C LYS A 155 12.28 3.90 20.45
N MET A 156 11.12 3.53 21.00
CA MET A 156 9.85 3.54 20.25
C MET A 156 9.47 4.95 19.78
N ILE A 157 9.66 5.95 20.64
CA ILE A 157 9.42 7.36 20.30
C ILE A 157 10.39 7.82 19.21
N MET A 158 11.69 7.50 19.34
CA MET A 158 12.68 7.86 18.34
C MET A 158 12.39 7.23 16.97
N ALA A 159 11.90 5.98 16.93
CA ALA A 159 11.52 5.31 15.69
C ALA A 159 10.35 5.99 14.95
N LEU A 160 9.57 6.86 15.61
CA LEU A 160 8.54 7.66 14.95
C LEU A 160 9.14 8.74 14.04
N ASN A 161 10.36 9.22 14.30
CA ASN A 161 10.97 10.29 13.52
C ASN A 161 11.16 9.88 12.05
N ASP A 162 11.68 8.67 11.82
CA ASP A 162 11.87 8.15 10.46
C ASP A 162 10.52 7.86 9.80
N LEU A 163 9.61 7.24 10.55
CA LEU A 163 8.27 6.89 10.09
C LEU A 163 7.47 8.11 9.64
N PHE A 164 7.50 9.20 10.41
CA PHE A 164 6.75 10.42 10.16
C PHE A 164 7.53 11.50 9.42
N SER A 165 8.72 11.19 8.90
CA SER A 165 9.46 12.12 8.03
C SER A 165 8.63 12.49 6.78
N GLU A 166 8.82 13.71 6.25
CA GLU A 166 8.06 14.20 5.07
C GLU A 166 8.20 13.24 3.90
N LYS A 167 9.42 12.72 3.69
CA LYS A 167 9.70 11.72 2.65
C LYS A 167 8.92 10.43 2.89
N SER A 168 8.96 9.87 4.10
CA SER A 168 8.27 8.62 4.44
C SER A 168 6.75 8.75 4.24
N VAL A 169 6.16 9.83 4.76
CA VAL A 169 4.71 10.08 4.61
C VAL A 169 4.35 10.28 3.14
N THR A 170 5.12 11.10 2.42
CA THR A 170 4.86 11.40 1.01
C THR A 170 4.99 10.17 0.12
N ASP A 171 6.05 9.38 0.29
CA ASP A 171 6.27 8.17 -0.51
C ASP A 171 5.22 7.10 -0.23
N ASN A 172 4.84 6.91 1.03
CA ASN A 172 3.77 5.98 1.39
C ASN A 172 2.44 6.35 0.71
N PHE A 173 2.09 7.64 0.70
CA PHE A 173 0.88 8.10 -0.01
C PHE A 173 1.01 8.01 -1.53
N LYS A 174 2.20 8.28 -2.11
CA LYS A 174 2.47 8.06 -3.54
C LYS A 174 2.31 6.60 -3.94
N GLU A 175 2.64 5.67 -3.05
CA GLU A 175 2.53 4.23 -3.32
C GLU A 175 1.10 3.72 -3.14
N LYS A 176 0.39 4.16 -2.09
CA LYS A 176 -0.84 3.51 -1.60
C LYS A 176 -2.13 4.29 -1.83
N SER A 177 -2.05 5.57 -2.20
CA SER A 177 -3.26 6.34 -2.46
C SER A 177 -3.91 5.92 -3.78
N LEU A 178 -5.16 6.34 -3.95
CA LEU A 178 -5.94 6.24 -5.19
C LEU A 178 -5.29 6.98 -6.38
N PHE A 179 -4.22 7.75 -6.12
CA PHE A 179 -3.50 8.57 -7.09
C PHE A 179 -2.13 7.96 -7.47
N ASN A 180 -1.81 6.76 -7.00
CA ASN A 180 -0.50 6.13 -7.14
C ASN A 180 -0.04 5.87 -8.58
N LEU A 181 -0.96 5.86 -9.54
CA LEU A 181 -0.66 5.65 -10.95
C LEU A 181 -0.63 6.95 -11.79
N TYR A 182 -1.18 8.06 -11.31
CA TYR A 182 -1.20 9.29 -12.10
C TYR A 182 0.20 9.86 -12.33
N GLY A 183 0.40 10.46 -13.50
CA GLY A 183 1.70 10.94 -13.98
C GLY A 183 2.57 9.86 -14.62
N LYS A 184 2.25 8.57 -14.46
CA LYS A 184 2.98 7.49 -15.13
C LYS A 184 2.56 7.37 -16.60
N THR A 185 3.55 7.08 -17.45
CA THR A 185 3.32 6.64 -18.82
C THR A 185 3.57 5.14 -18.88
N LEU A 186 2.53 4.35 -19.14
CA LEU A 186 2.58 2.90 -19.12
C LEU A 186 2.17 2.29 -20.45
N LYS A 187 2.78 1.17 -20.81
CA LYS A 187 2.32 0.25 -21.86
C LYS A 187 2.33 -1.18 -21.33
N THR A 188 1.60 -2.06 -22.00
CA THR A 188 1.62 -3.49 -21.69
C THR A 188 3.04 -4.05 -21.80
N GLY A 189 3.46 -4.78 -20.77
CA GLY A 189 4.79 -5.36 -20.65
C GLY A 189 5.82 -4.46 -19.99
N ASP A 190 5.48 -3.21 -19.66
CA ASP A 190 6.36 -2.37 -18.83
C ASP A 190 6.61 -3.01 -17.47
N LYS A 191 7.83 -2.82 -16.96
CA LYS A 191 8.26 -3.30 -15.66
C LYS A 191 9.00 -2.20 -14.91
N GLU A 192 8.82 -2.16 -13.60
CA GLU A 192 9.59 -1.31 -12.71
C GLU A 192 9.94 -2.05 -11.42
N ASP A 193 11.12 -1.75 -10.88
CA ASP A 193 11.47 -2.11 -9.51
C ASP A 193 10.74 -1.16 -8.55
N LYS A 194 10.09 -1.75 -7.55
CA LYS A 194 9.38 -1.04 -6.48
C LYS A 194 9.70 -1.66 -5.14
N GLU A 195 9.56 -0.85 -4.10
CA GLU A 195 9.48 -1.35 -2.74
C GLU A 195 8.02 -1.31 -2.33
N ILE A 196 7.44 -2.46 -1.99
CA ILE A 196 6.04 -2.57 -1.55
C ILE A 196 6.07 -3.00 -0.09
N GLN A 197 5.67 -2.11 0.82
CA GLN A 197 5.76 -2.33 2.28
C GLN A 197 7.16 -2.78 2.76
N GLY A 198 8.24 -2.26 2.15
CA GLY A 198 9.61 -2.66 2.47
C GLY A 198 10.13 -3.86 1.67
N ILE A 199 9.28 -4.56 0.92
CA ILE A 199 9.65 -5.71 0.11
C ILE A 199 10.04 -5.25 -1.29
N LYS A 200 11.32 -5.43 -1.66
CA LYS A 200 11.76 -5.21 -3.03
C LYS A 200 11.00 -6.13 -3.96
N SER A 201 10.40 -5.56 -4.99
CA SER A 201 9.47 -6.22 -5.88
C SER A 201 9.66 -5.75 -7.32
N ILE A 202 9.39 -6.63 -8.27
CA ILE A 202 9.20 -6.25 -9.67
C ILE A 202 7.71 -6.13 -9.91
N VAL A 203 7.28 -5.00 -10.47
CA VAL A 203 5.90 -4.77 -10.89
C VAL A 203 5.84 -4.75 -12.41
N SER A 204 4.97 -5.55 -13.01
CA SER A 204 4.65 -5.51 -14.44
C SER A 204 3.25 -4.97 -14.69
N TYR A 205 3.05 -4.31 -15.83
CA TYR A 205 1.78 -3.69 -16.18
C TYR A 205 1.16 -4.27 -17.45
N GLU A 206 -0.15 -4.41 -17.44
CA GLU A 206 -0.98 -4.57 -18.62
C GLU A 206 -1.93 -3.37 -18.71
N VAL A 207 -1.97 -2.75 -19.89
CA VAL A 207 -2.78 -1.56 -20.13
C VAL A 207 -3.76 -1.88 -21.24
N SER A 208 -5.05 -1.66 -20.99
CA SER A 208 -6.10 -1.84 -21.98
C SER A 208 -7.09 -0.67 -21.94
N ASN A 209 -7.65 -0.34 -23.10
CA ASN A 209 -8.70 0.65 -23.21
C ASN A 209 -9.83 0.05 -24.03
N ILE A 210 -10.95 -0.24 -23.36
CA ILE A 210 -12.12 -0.86 -23.97
C ILE A 210 -13.27 0.12 -23.84
N LEU A 211 -13.84 0.55 -24.97
CA LEU A 211 -14.97 1.49 -25.02
C LEU A 211 -14.73 2.83 -24.28
N GLY A 212 -13.46 3.27 -24.22
CA GLY A 212 -13.06 4.50 -23.55
C GLY A 212 -12.87 4.37 -22.04
N MET A 213 -12.99 3.17 -21.47
CA MET A 213 -12.64 2.89 -20.08
C MET A 213 -11.22 2.31 -20.06
N LEU A 214 -10.33 3.07 -19.43
CA LEU A 214 -8.94 2.66 -19.25
C LEU A 214 -8.86 1.70 -18.07
N THR A 215 -8.25 0.54 -18.31
CA THR A 215 -7.97 -0.46 -17.29
C THR A 215 -6.47 -0.69 -17.22
N VAL A 216 -5.93 -0.67 -16.01
CA VAL A 216 -4.53 -1.02 -15.75
C VAL A 216 -4.53 -2.20 -14.78
N VAL A 217 -3.86 -3.28 -15.16
CA VAL A 217 -3.57 -4.40 -14.27
C VAL A 217 -2.09 -4.33 -13.93
N SER A 218 -1.77 -4.28 -12.64
CA SER A 218 -0.41 -4.43 -12.15
C SER A 218 -0.25 -5.79 -11.50
N GLN A 219 0.89 -6.44 -11.74
CA GLN A 219 1.27 -7.68 -11.09
C GLN A 219 2.59 -7.45 -10.40
N SER A 220 2.65 -7.72 -9.10
CA SER A 220 3.83 -7.52 -8.28
C SER A 220 4.36 -8.85 -7.79
N LYS A 221 5.69 -8.99 -7.78
CA LYS A 221 6.37 -10.17 -7.24
C LYS A 221 7.61 -9.77 -6.46
N ALA A 222 7.82 -10.37 -5.29
CA ALA A 222 9.05 -10.20 -4.51
C ALA A 222 10.29 -10.51 -5.35
N ASN A 223 11.31 -9.68 -5.19
CA ASN A 223 12.61 -9.79 -5.81
C ASN A 223 13.70 -9.49 -4.77
N MET A 224 13.72 -10.25 -3.68
CA MET A 224 14.67 -10.11 -2.59
C MET A 224 15.66 -11.27 -2.58
N GLY A 225 16.95 -10.95 -2.58
CA GLY A 225 18.00 -11.92 -2.26
C GLY A 225 18.15 -12.10 -0.75
N GLU A 226 18.96 -13.07 -0.33
CA GLU A 226 19.18 -13.38 1.09
C GLU A 226 19.64 -12.16 1.91
N LYS A 227 20.52 -11.32 1.34
CA LYS A 227 20.98 -10.07 1.97
C LYS A 227 19.83 -9.08 2.18
N ASP A 228 18.91 -8.99 1.20
CA ASP A 228 17.76 -8.09 1.27
C ASP A 228 16.78 -8.56 2.35
N VAL A 229 16.49 -9.87 2.41
CA VAL A 229 15.66 -10.47 3.46
C VAL A 229 16.25 -10.18 4.84
N LYS A 230 17.55 -10.42 5.03
CA LYS A 230 18.21 -10.16 6.31
C LYS A 230 18.09 -8.69 6.72
N ALA A 231 18.36 -7.77 5.80
CA ALA A 231 18.24 -6.34 6.04
C ALA A 231 16.78 -5.93 6.35
N PHE A 232 15.81 -6.49 5.63
CA PHE A 232 14.38 -6.24 5.85
C PHE A 232 13.93 -6.68 7.25
N LEU A 233 14.26 -7.91 7.68
CA LEU A 233 13.88 -8.43 8.99
C LEU A 233 14.50 -7.60 10.13
N ILE A 234 15.81 -7.31 10.04
CA ILE A 234 16.50 -6.47 11.02
C ILE A 234 15.91 -5.05 11.04
N GLY A 235 15.67 -4.46 9.87
CA GLY A 235 15.09 -3.13 9.72
C GLY A 235 13.71 -3.03 10.36
N ASN A 236 12.84 -4.04 10.16
CA ASN A 236 11.53 -4.08 10.78
C ASN A 236 11.60 -4.21 12.30
N MET A 237 12.50 -5.01 12.85
CA MET A 237 12.70 -5.06 14.30
C MET A 237 13.18 -3.73 14.88
N LYS A 238 14.11 -3.04 14.20
CA LYS A 238 14.54 -1.68 14.60
C LYS A 238 13.38 -0.68 14.57
N LYS A 239 12.50 -0.76 13.56
CA LYS A 239 11.27 0.05 13.49
C LYS A 239 10.31 -0.23 14.65
N MET A 240 10.37 -1.43 15.26
CA MET A 240 9.65 -1.80 16.49
C MET A 240 10.42 -1.44 17.78
N GLY A 241 11.45 -0.59 17.70
CA GLY A 241 12.21 -0.12 18.86
C GLY A 241 13.20 -1.14 19.43
N MET A 242 13.36 -2.30 18.79
CA MET A 242 14.27 -3.34 19.25
C MET A 242 15.74 -2.90 19.09
N GLY A 243 16.53 -3.12 20.14
CA GLY A 243 17.95 -2.74 20.18
C GLY A 243 18.89 -3.73 19.47
N GLU A 244 20.18 -3.37 19.43
CA GLU A 244 21.22 -4.16 18.74
C GLU A 244 21.38 -5.58 19.31
N GLU A 245 21.14 -5.75 20.61
CA GLU A 245 21.16 -7.06 21.28
C GLU A 245 20.13 -8.04 20.69
N VAL A 246 18.92 -7.58 20.36
CA VAL A 246 17.88 -8.41 19.74
C VAL A 246 18.15 -8.57 18.24
N THR A 247 18.59 -7.51 17.55
CA THR A 247 18.84 -7.60 16.10
C THR A 247 20.05 -8.47 15.75
N SER A 248 21.08 -8.50 16.61
CA SER A 248 22.25 -9.38 16.43
C SER A 248 21.91 -10.86 16.59
N GLN A 249 20.83 -11.20 17.30
CA GLN A 249 20.36 -12.59 17.37
C GLN A 249 19.86 -13.12 16.02
N ILE A 250 19.30 -12.26 15.15
CA ILE A 250 18.98 -12.68 13.77
C ILE A 250 20.27 -13.02 13.02
N GLU A 251 21.32 -12.23 13.23
CA GLU A 251 22.60 -12.47 12.53
C GLU A 251 23.27 -13.75 13.01
N ASN A 252 23.31 -13.97 14.32
CA ASN A 252 23.96 -15.12 14.94
C ASN A 252 23.21 -16.43 14.70
N ASN A 253 21.87 -16.38 14.54
CA ASN A 253 21.03 -17.57 14.35
C ASN A 253 20.49 -17.71 12.93
N TRP A 254 21.06 -16.98 11.96
CA TRP A 254 20.54 -16.92 10.59
C TRP A 254 20.39 -18.29 9.93
N GLU A 255 21.40 -19.15 10.02
CA GLU A 255 21.36 -20.50 9.42
C GLU A 255 20.28 -21.38 10.06
N GLN A 256 20.04 -21.24 11.36
CA GLN A 256 18.96 -21.94 12.04
C GLN A 256 17.59 -21.42 11.59
N MET A 257 17.42 -20.10 11.48
CA MET A 257 16.20 -19.48 10.96
C MET A 257 15.90 -19.93 9.53
N LYS A 258 16.95 -20.05 8.70
CA LYS A 258 16.86 -20.56 7.33
C LYS A 258 16.43 -22.01 7.30
N ALA A 259 17.00 -22.87 8.13
CA ALA A 259 16.58 -24.27 8.27
C ALA A 259 15.10 -24.41 8.73
N MET A 260 14.59 -23.44 9.50
CA MET A 260 13.18 -23.37 9.92
C MET A 260 12.25 -22.70 8.89
N GLY A 261 12.76 -22.25 7.74
CA GLY A 261 11.97 -21.57 6.70
C GLY A 261 11.50 -20.16 7.08
N MET A 262 12.13 -19.54 8.09
CA MET A 262 11.77 -18.19 8.56
C MET A 262 12.40 -17.08 7.71
N THR A 263 13.44 -17.39 6.94
CA THR A 263 14.12 -16.42 6.07
C THR A 263 13.50 -16.33 4.68
N ASP A 264 12.42 -17.07 4.41
CA ASP A 264 11.71 -16.97 3.14
C ASP A 264 10.73 -15.81 3.21
N ILE A 265 10.91 -14.83 2.32
CA ILE A 265 9.91 -13.81 2.03
C ILE A 265 9.50 -13.93 0.57
N ASP A 266 8.24 -14.32 0.36
CA ASP A 266 7.62 -14.34 -0.95
C ASP A 266 6.40 -13.42 -0.91
N PHE A 267 6.16 -12.72 -2.01
CA PHE A 267 5.02 -11.85 -2.19
C PHE A 267 4.61 -11.92 -3.65
N ASN A 268 3.32 -12.14 -3.88
CA ASN A 268 2.72 -12.04 -5.20
C ASN A 268 1.42 -11.24 -5.06
N GLY A 269 1.29 -10.17 -5.82
CA GLY A 269 0.14 -9.29 -5.79
C GLY A 269 -0.42 -9.03 -7.19
N THR A 270 -1.71 -8.69 -7.25
CA THR A 270 -2.37 -8.18 -8.43
C THR A 270 -3.28 -7.04 -8.03
N ASP A 271 -3.10 -5.87 -8.63
CA ASP A 271 -4.02 -4.75 -8.53
C ASP A 271 -4.66 -4.49 -9.89
N THR A 272 -5.95 -4.25 -9.92
CA THR A 272 -6.70 -3.85 -11.11
C THR A 272 -7.34 -2.50 -10.87
N TYR A 273 -7.08 -1.56 -11.76
CA TYR A 273 -7.56 -0.17 -11.71
C TYR A 273 -8.48 0.08 -12.89
N HIS A 274 -9.66 0.61 -12.63
CA HIS A 274 -10.59 1.07 -13.67
C HIS A 274 -10.74 2.57 -13.57
N PHE A 275 -10.51 3.27 -14.69
CA PHE A 275 -10.61 4.72 -14.75
C PHE A 275 -11.85 5.13 -15.56
N LEU A 276 -12.52 6.18 -15.06
CA LEU A 276 -13.57 6.90 -15.78
C LEU A 276 -12.98 7.65 -16.98
N LYS A 277 -13.85 8.06 -17.92
CA LYS A 277 -13.44 8.82 -19.12
C LYS A 277 -12.76 10.16 -18.80
N ASN A 278 -13.10 10.78 -17.67
CA ASN A 278 -12.48 12.02 -17.19
C ASN A 278 -11.15 11.78 -16.44
N GLY A 279 -10.69 10.53 -16.38
CA GLY A 279 -9.44 10.12 -15.76
C GLY A 279 -9.54 9.82 -14.27
N TRP A 280 -10.67 10.10 -13.60
CA TRP A 280 -10.85 9.72 -12.20
C TRP A 280 -10.85 8.19 -12.04
N LEU A 281 -10.31 7.70 -10.93
CA LEU A 281 -10.36 6.29 -10.58
C LEU A 281 -11.81 5.93 -10.22
N ASN A 282 -12.38 4.96 -10.93
CA ASN A 282 -13.69 4.42 -10.59
C ASN A 282 -13.58 3.43 -9.45
N ASP A 283 -12.65 2.48 -9.58
CA ASP A 283 -12.36 1.49 -8.57
C ASP A 283 -10.95 0.92 -8.73
N GLN A 284 -10.44 0.41 -7.61
CA GLN A 284 -9.26 -0.44 -7.53
C GLN A 284 -9.63 -1.70 -6.77
N THR A 285 -9.19 -2.85 -7.27
CA THR A 285 -9.23 -4.12 -6.54
C THR A 285 -7.82 -4.68 -6.41
N GLY A 286 -7.48 -5.23 -5.26
CA GLY A 286 -6.18 -5.79 -4.98
C GLY A 286 -6.31 -7.19 -4.38
N LYS A 287 -5.42 -8.10 -4.79
CA LYS A 287 -5.25 -9.41 -4.16
C LYS A 287 -3.77 -9.68 -3.97
N GLY A 288 -3.39 -10.12 -2.79
CA GLY A 288 -2.01 -10.41 -2.43
C GLY A 288 -1.88 -11.71 -1.66
N LYS A 289 -0.80 -12.45 -1.93
CA LYS A 289 -0.35 -13.56 -1.09
C LYS A 289 1.07 -13.27 -0.67
N MET A 290 1.35 -13.43 0.62
CA MET A 290 2.68 -13.23 1.18
C MET A 290 3.02 -14.39 2.10
N LYS A 291 4.25 -14.89 1.98
CA LYS A 291 4.87 -15.75 2.98
C LYS A 291 5.97 -14.94 3.65
N MET A 292 5.94 -14.84 4.97
CA MET A 292 6.94 -14.11 5.74
C MET A 292 7.15 -14.78 7.08
N MET A 293 8.40 -15.10 7.45
CA MET A 293 8.73 -15.69 8.76
C MET A 293 7.92 -16.96 9.08
N GLY A 294 7.63 -17.78 8.05
CA GLY A 294 6.81 -18.99 8.17
C GLY A 294 5.29 -18.75 8.24
N MET A 295 4.83 -17.50 8.30
CA MET A 295 3.42 -17.13 8.25
C MET A 295 2.96 -17.02 6.79
N ASN A 296 1.75 -17.51 6.51
CA ASN A 296 1.08 -17.28 5.24
C ASN A 296 0.01 -16.20 5.43
N MET A 297 0.02 -15.19 4.57
CA MET A 297 -0.92 -14.09 4.58
C MET A 297 -1.61 -13.98 3.23
N GLU A 298 -2.91 -13.71 3.27
CA GLU A 298 -3.71 -13.36 2.12
C GLU A 298 -4.34 -12.00 2.37
N MET A 299 -4.24 -11.11 1.40
CA MET A 299 -4.80 -9.76 1.45
C MET A 299 -5.75 -9.57 0.28
N GLU A 300 -6.93 -9.02 0.56
CA GLU A 300 -7.83 -8.50 -0.46
C GLU A 300 -8.14 -7.04 -0.13
N SER A 301 -8.08 -6.18 -1.14
CA SER A 301 -8.42 -4.76 -1.00
C SER A 301 -9.37 -4.33 -2.10
N THR A 302 -10.23 -3.37 -1.77
CA THR A 302 -11.15 -2.72 -2.69
C THR A 302 -11.24 -1.26 -2.31
N SER A 303 -11.17 -0.39 -3.32
CA SER A 303 -11.49 1.02 -3.22
C SER A 303 -12.48 1.34 -4.31
N LYS A 304 -13.66 1.84 -3.97
CA LYS A 304 -14.73 2.09 -4.94
C LYS A 304 -15.26 3.51 -4.80
N LEU A 305 -15.33 4.24 -5.90
CA LEU A 305 -16.01 5.53 -5.95
C LEU A 305 -17.50 5.33 -5.68
N ILE A 306 -18.01 5.95 -4.61
CA ILE A 306 -19.41 5.83 -4.18
C ILE A 306 -20.20 7.12 -4.39
N GLU A 307 -19.52 8.28 -4.33
CA GLU A 307 -20.15 9.59 -4.52
C GLU A 307 -19.16 10.52 -5.22
N HIS A 308 -19.67 11.43 -6.04
CA HIS A 308 -18.85 12.45 -6.65
C HIS A 308 -19.63 13.73 -7.00
N SER A 309 -18.90 14.82 -7.16
CA SER A 309 -19.38 16.08 -7.71
C SER A 309 -18.29 16.65 -8.60
N TRP A 310 -18.51 16.64 -9.91
CA TRP A 310 -17.62 17.20 -10.92
C TRP A 310 -18.17 18.56 -11.34
N LYS A 311 -17.30 19.56 -11.47
CA LYS A 311 -17.69 20.85 -12.04
C LYS A 311 -17.56 20.90 -13.56
#